data_AF-A0A0F9M6E1-F1
#
_entry.id   AF-A0A0F9M6E1-F1
#
_cell.length_a   1.000
_cell.length_b   1.000
_cell.length_c   1.000
_cell.angle_alpha   90.00
_cell.angle_beta   90.00
_cell.angle_gamma   90.00
#
_symmetry.space_group_name_H-M   'P 1'
#
loop_
_entity.id
_entity.type
_entity.pdbx_description
1 polymer ?
#
loop_
_entity_poly.entity_id
_entity_poly.type
_entity_poly.pdbx_seq_one_letter_code
_entity_poly.pdbx_strand_id
1 'polypeptide(L)'
;MNRILVLIILVVTLGCTTFPESFDPAHAGDTLDEAAVNCLDWVWYRKSYVSEVAGGVRKTRDGYACGKVTVGTPLGVLSYVPRSWAARFHTHSLPDTQVSKQDMHNVREDPRHQPSYIRLRTGTVIAYECRDTKKGKVKCAGRRVR
;
A
#
# COMPACT_ATOMS: atom_id res chain seq x y z
N MET A 1 17.52 -30.77 25.72
CA MET A 1 17.24 -29.34 25.45
C MET A 1 17.67 -28.84 24.05
N ASN A 2 17.77 -29.70 23.02
CA ASN A 2 18.33 -29.30 21.70
C ASN A 2 17.38 -29.45 20.50
N ARG A 3 16.08 -29.73 20.68
CA ARG A 3 15.13 -29.95 19.57
C ARG A 3 14.21 -28.76 19.25
N ILE A 4 14.09 -27.79 20.17
CA ILE A 4 13.22 -26.61 19.99
C ILE A 4 13.97 -25.48 19.26
N LEU A 5 15.29 -25.40 19.40
CA LEU A 5 16.10 -24.34 18.78
C LEU A 5 16.21 -24.50 17.25
N VAL A 6 16.10 -25.72 16.73
CA VAL A 6 16.17 -25.99 15.28
C VAL A 6 14.86 -25.65 14.57
N LEU A 7 13.72 -25.79 15.26
CA LEU A 7 12.42 -25.45 14.67
C LEU A 7 12.22 -23.94 14.48
N ILE A 8 12.85 -23.11 15.33
CA ILE A 8 12.73 -21.64 15.26
C ILE A 8 13.62 -21.07 14.15
N ILE A 9 14.73 -21.72 13.82
CA ILE A 9 15.64 -21.25 12.76
C ILE A 9 15.10 -21.59 11.36
N LEU A 10 14.30 -22.66 11.22
CA LEU A 10 13.68 -23.04 9.94
C LEU A 10 12.44 -22.21 9.56
N VAL A 11 11.84 -21.47 10.51
CA VAL A 11 10.75 -20.52 10.20
C VAL A 11 11.32 -19.15 9.79
N VAL A 12 12.61 -18.91 10.03
CA VAL A 12 13.31 -17.66 9.66
C VAL A 12 13.96 -17.76 8.27
N THR A 13 14.08 -18.98 7.72
CA THR A 13 14.44 -19.12 6.31
C THR A 13 13.25 -18.81 5.42
N LEU A 14 13.28 -17.58 4.89
CA LEU A 14 12.96 -17.36 3.48
C LEU A 14 11.47 -17.46 3.14
N GLY A 15 10.70 -16.50 3.65
CA GLY A 15 9.86 -15.70 2.76
C GLY A 15 10.73 -14.92 1.76
N CYS A 16 11.62 -15.61 1.04
CA CYS A 16 12.29 -15.10 -0.14
C CYS A 16 11.19 -15.02 -1.16
N THR A 17 10.63 -13.84 -1.29
CA THR A 17 9.67 -13.63 -2.36
C THR A 17 10.53 -13.38 -3.55
N THR A 18 10.56 -14.39 -4.39
CA THR A 18 10.86 -14.20 -5.78
C THR A 18 9.88 -13.14 -6.26
N PHE A 19 10.44 -12.04 -6.72
CA PHE A 19 9.74 -11.19 -7.66
C PHE A 19 9.26 -12.10 -8.82
N PRO A 20 8.20 -11.74 -9.56
CA PRO A 20 8.25 -12.07 -10.98
C PRO A 20 9.65 -11.63 -11.46
N GLU A 21 10.38 -12.43 -12.24
CA GLU A 21 11.77 -12.09 -12.65
C GLU A 21 11.91 -10.66 -13.21
N SER A 22 10.80 -10.01 -13.57
CA SER A 22 10.68 -8.66 -14.08
C SER A 22 10.39 -7.52 -13.06
N PHE A 23 10.15 -7.74 -11.77
CA PHE A 23 9.78 -6.63 -10.85
C PHE A 23 10.99 -6.03 -10.14
N ASP A 24 11.31 -4.78 -10.49
CA ASP A 24 12.34 -3.99 -9.82
C ASP A 24 11.72 -3.12 -8.70
N PRO A 25 11.97 -3.40 -7.41
CA PRO A 25 11.48 -2.54 -6.32
C PRO A 25 12.08 -1.13 -6.34
N ALA A 26 13.18 -0.91 -7.07
CA ALA A 26 13.78 0.41 -7.30
C ALA A 26 13.12 1.19 -8.46
N HIS A 27 12.32 0.52 -9.29
CA HIS A 27 11.50 1.10 -10.36
C HIS A 27 10.19 0.31 -10.54
N ALA A 28 9.12 0.83 -9.94
CA ALA A 28 7.78 0.26 -9.98
C ALA A 28 6.89 0.83 -11.10
N GLY A 29 7.31 1.88 -11.79
CA GLY A 29 6.57 2.48 -12.90
C GLY A 29 6.94 3.93 -13.18
N ASP A 30 6.50 4.43 -14.33
CA ASP A 30 6.78 5.80 -14.79
C ASP A 30 5.77 6.80 -14.22
N THR A 31 4.56 6.33 -13.93
CA THR A 31 3.49 7.14 -13.33
C THR A 31 3.18 6.71 -11.89
N LEU A 32 2.57 7.61 -11.13
CA LEU A 32 2.20 7.34 -9.73
C LEU A 32 1.15 6.23 -9.62
N ASP A 33 0.17 6.23 -10.52
CA ASP A 33 -0.91 5.23 -10.59
C ASP A 33 -0.36 3.85 -10.90
N GLU A 34 0.45 3.75 -11.96
CA GLU A 34 1.10 2.51 -12.39
C GLU A 34 1.97 1.95 -11.26
N ALA A 35 2.83 2.78 -10.67
CA ALA A 35 3.68 2.34 -9.57
C ALA A 35 2.88 1.90 -8.35
N ALA A 36 1.76 2.57 -8.03
CA ALA A 36 0.91 2.17 -6.93
C ALA A 36 0.23 0.82 -7.19
N VAL A 37 -0.29 0.58 -8.40
CA VAL A 37 -0.87 -0.71 -8.81
C VAL A 37 0.19 -1.80 -8.75
N ASN A 38 1.35 -1.58 -9.36
CA ASN A 38 2.45 -2.53 -9.39
C ASN A 38 2.96 -2.87 -7.98
N CYS A 39 3.10 -1.88 -7.09
CA CYS A 39 3.46 -2.12 -5.69
C CYS A 39 2.37 -2.90 -4.93
N LEU A 40 1.09 -2.59 -5.15
CA LEU A 40 -0.02 -3.30 -4.51
C LEU A 40 -0.14 -4.74 -5.00
N ASP A 41 0.06 -4.97 -6.29
CA ASP A 41 0.05 -6.30 -6.90
C ASP A 41 1.19 -7.14 -6.35
N TRP A 42 2.41 -6.60 -6.31
CA TRP A 42 3.55 -7.25 -5.64
C TRP A 42 3.23 -7.65 -4.19
N VAL A 43 2.67 -6.72 -3.40
CA VAL A 43 2.26 -6.99 -2.02
C VAL A 43 1.15 -8.06 -1.94
N TRP A 44 0.23 -8.06 -2.90
CA TRP A 44 -0.92 -8.98 -2.92
C TRP A 44 -0.50 -10.41 -3.25
N TYR A 45 0.34 -10.59 -4.28
CA TYR A 45 0.84 -11.90 -4.71
C TYR A 45 1.79 -12.55 -3.70
N ARG A 46 2.45 -11.76 -2.85
CA ARG A 46 3.27 -12.24 -1.71
C ARG A 46 2.50 -12.97 -0.61
N LYS A 47 1.16 -12.90 -0.56
CA LYS A 47 0.37 -13.29 0.62
C LYS A 47 -0.18 -14.71 0.55
N SER A 48 0.17 -15.53 1.54
CA SER A 48 -0.58 -16.72 1.94
C SER A 48 -1.72 -16.34 2.91
N TYR A 49 -2.71 -15.60 2.40
CA TYR A 49 -4.01 -15.28 3.03
C TYR A 49 -4.00 -14.49 4.37
N VAL A 50 -5.00 -13.60 4.49
CA VAL A 50 -5.53 -12.95 5.71
C VAL A 50 -4.91 -11.61 6.19
N SER A 51 -3.61 -11.33 6.05
CA SER A 51 -3.05 -10.07 6.59
C SER A 51 -3.23 -8.86 5.68
N GLU A 52 -3.71 -7.73 6.23
CA GLU A 52 -3.64 -6.43 5.55
C GLU A 52 -2.21 -5.90 5.52
N VAL A 53 -1.87 -5.16 4.47
CA VAL A 53 -0.55 -4.59 4.26
C VAL A 53 -0.68 -3.16 3.81
N ALA A 54 0.21 -2.32 4.30
CA ALA A 54 0.32 -0.94 3.90
C ALA A 54 1.75 -0.59 3.50
N GLY A 55 1.86 0.43 2.66
CA GLY A 55 3.12 1.00 2.20
C GLY A 55 2.83 2.29 1.47
N GLY A 56 3.61 2.57 0.44
CA GLY A 56 3.45 3.76 -0.35
C GLY A 56 4.51 3.89 -1.42
N VAL A 57 4.38 4.92 -2.24
CA VAL A 57 5.19 5.12 -3.44
C VAL A 57 6.15 6.26 -3.21
N ARG A 58 7.41 6.07 -3.58
CA ARG A 58 8.46 7.09 -3.52
C ARG A 58 8.80 7.57 -4.92
N LYS A 59 8.93 8.88 -5.10
CA LYS A 59 9.51 9.43 -6.34
C LYS A 59 11.01 9.14 -6.32
N THR A 60 11.53 8.63 -7.44
CA THR A 60 12.97 8.43 -7.66
C THR A 60 13.42 9.29 -8.85
N ARG A 61 14.71 9.23 -9.16
CA ARG A 61 15.27 9.90 -10.35
C ARG A 61 14.65 9.35 -11.64
N ASP A 62 14.48 8.03 -11.70
CA ASP A 62 14.13 7.30 -12.93
C ASP A 62 12.65 6.89 -12.96
N GLY A 63 11.81 7.42 -12.07
CA GLY A 63 10.38 7.11 -12.03
C GLY A 63 9.82 7.10 -10.61
N TYR A 64 9.16 6.00 -10.27
CA TYR A 64 8.60 5.75 -8.94
C TYR A 64 9.00 4.37 -8.45
N ALA A 65 9.10 4.20 -7.14
CA ALA A 65 9.53 2.96 -6.48
C ALA A 65 8.63 2.62 -5.29
N CYS A 66 8.64 1.37 -4.86
CA CYS A 66 7.92 0.96 -3.66
C CYS A 66 8.67 1.41 -2.40
N GLY A 67 7.96 2.08 -1.50
CA GLY A 67 8.43 2.43 -0.17
C GLY A 67 8.26 1.27 0.84
N LYS A 68 8.78 1.47 2.05
CA LYS A 68 8.70 0.51 3.16
C LYS A 68 7.28 -0.04 3.32
N VAL A 69 7.19 -1.36 3.35
CA VAL A 69 5.93 -2.10 3.49
C VAL A 69 5.84 -2.64 4.91
N THR A 70 4.83 -2.22 5.65
CA THR A 70 4.53 -2.73 6.99
C THR A 70 3.33 -3.67 6.91
N VAL A 71 3.47 -4.86 7.48
CA VAL A 71 2.41 -5.87 7.59
C VAL A 71 1.81 -5.73 9.00
N GLY A 72 0.62 -5.18 9.13
CA GLY A 72 -0.01 -4.85 10.41
C GLY A 72 -1.46 -4.38 10.24
N THR A 73 -2.31 -4.65 11.23
CA THR A 73 -3.78 -4.75 11.17
C THR A 73 -4.56 -3.61 10.47
N PRO A 74 -5.76 -3.92 9.90
CA PRO A 74 -6.63 -2.98 9.17
C PRO A 74 -6.99 -1.68 9.88
N LEU A 75 -7.11 -1.78 11.21
CA LEU A 75 -7.60 -0.69 12.04
C LEU A 75 -6.43 0.22 12.40
N GLY A 76 -6.07 1.07 11.46
CA GLY A 76 -5.04 2.08 11.68
C GLY A 76 -3.74 1.74 10.99
N VAL A 77 -3.76 1.75 9.65
CA VAL A 77 -2.62 2.35 8.93
C VAL A 77 -2.52 3.79 9.42
N LEU A 78 -1.85 3.94 10.57
CA LEU A 78 -1.57 5.20 11.24
C LEU A 78 -0.77 6.04 10.25
N SER A 79 -1.48 6.94 9.57
CA SER A 79 -1.24 8.37 9.38
C SER A 79 0.19 8.91 9.15
N TYR A 80 1.22 8.07 9.00
CA TYR A 80 2.59 8.53 8.86
C TYR A 80 3.35 7.76 7.79
N VAL A 81 2.92 8.00 6.56
CA VAL A 81 3.82 7.84 5.42
C VAL A 81 4.78 9.03 5.42
N PRO A 82 6.10 8.83 5.25
CA PRO A 82 7.05 9.93 5.26
C PRO A 82 6.66 11.02 4.26
N ARG A 83 6.87 12.28 4.64
CA ARG A 83 6.56 13.47 3.82
C ARG A 83 7.19 13.46 2.42
N SER A 84 8.26 12.70 2.23
CA SER A 84 8.98 12.55 0.95
C SER A 84 8.32 11.56 -0.02
N TRP A 85 7.25 10.89 0.37
CA TRP A 85 6.58 9.91 -0.47
C TRP A 85 5.51 10.58 -1.32
N ALA A 86 5.29 10.03 -2.51
CA ALA A 86 4.35 10.53 -3.50
C ALA A 86 2.92 10.03 -3.24
N ALA A 87 2.76 8.83 -2.68
CA ALA A 87 1.46 8.24 -2.36
C ALA A 87 1.56 7.23 -1.22
N ARG A 88 0.40 6.87 -0.68
CA ARG A 88 0.19 5.77 0.26
C ARG A 88 -0.53 4.64 -0.45
N PHE A 89 -0.35 3.41 0.00
CA PHE A 89 -1.21 2.32 -0.45
C PHE A 89 -1.48 1.31 0.65
N HIS A 90 -2.61 0.60 0.56
CA HIS A 90 -2.88 -0.57 1.39
C HIS A 90 -3.84 -1.55 0.70
N THR A 91 -3.99 -2.74 1.29
CA THR A 91 -4.85 -3.81 0.76
C THR A 91 -5.95 -4.16 1.75
N HIS A 92 -7.18 -4.37 1.28
CA HIS A 92 -8.23 -5.02 2.05
C HIS A 92 -8.37 -6.50 1.66
N SER A 93 -8.31 -7.40 2.64
CA SER A 93 -8.35 -8.85 2.41
C SER A 93 -9.75 -9.46 2.51
N LEU A 94 -10.73 -8.72 3.04
CA LEU A 94 -12.11 -9.18 3.22
C LEU A 94 -12.98 -8.95 1.96
N PRO A 95 -14.02 -9.78 1.73
CA PRO A 95 -14.79 -9.77 0.48
C PRO A 95 -15.73 -8.57 0.31
N ASP A 96 -16.17 -7.95 1.41
CA ASP A 96 -17.15 -6.84 1.39
C ASP A 96 -16.57 -5.48 1.74
N THR A 97 -15.25 -5.34 1.74
CA THR A 97 -14.60 -4.08 2.11
C THR A 97 -14.52 -3.17 0.90
N GLN A 98 -15.47 -2.24 0.80
CA GLN A 98 -15.28 -0.99 0.07
C GLN A 98 -14.21 -0.14 0.77
N VAL A 99 -13.85 1.00 0.20
CA VAL A 99 -13.10 2.04 0.92
C VAL A 99 -13.87 2.39 2.20
N SER A 100 -13.25 2.22 3.36
CA SER A 100 -13.92 2.41 4.65
C SER A 100 -14.04 3.89 5.00
N LYS A 101 -14.93 4.20 5.96
CA LYS A 101 -15.01 5.55 6.53
C LYS A 101 -13.67 5.98 7.17
N GLN A 102 -12.92 5.04 7.71
CA GLN A 102 -11.62 5.31 8.31
C GLN A 102 -10.58 5.68 7.24
N ASP A 103 -10.59 5.01 6.09
CA ASP A 103 -9.69 5.35 4.97
C ASP A 103 -9.96 6.77 4.47
N MET A 104 -11.24 7.09 4.30
CA MET A 104 -11.65 8.43 3.89
C MET A 104 -11.24 9.49 4.91
N HIS A 105 -11.35 9.20 6.21
CA HIS A 105 -10.89 10.08 7.28
C HIS A 105 -9.36 10.26 7.23
N ASN A 106 -8.60 9.18 7.12
CA ASN A 106 -7.13 9.21 7.10
C ASN A 106 -6.55 10.02 5.93
N VAL A 107 -7.20 9.97 4.76
CA VAL A 107 -6.78 10.77 3.59
C VAL A 107 -7.23 12.21 3.70
N ARG A 108 -8.42 12.45 4.25
CA ARG A 108 -8.94 13.81 4.46
C ARG A 108 -8.12 14.59 5.49
N GLU A 109 -7.75 13.95 6.60
CA GLU A 109 -6.99 14.57 7.67
C GLU A 109 -5.48 14.57 7.39
N ASP A 110 -5.03 14.07 6.23
CA ASP A 110 -3.65 14.23 5.80
C ASP A 110 -3.38 15.70 5.43
N PRO A 111 -2.49 16.41 6.14
CA PRO A 111 -2.17 17.81 5.82
C PRO A 111 -1.60 18.01 4.41
N ARG A 112 -1.03 16.98 3.81
CA ARG A 112 -0.50 16.99 2.43
C ARG A 112 -1.55 16.59 1.40
N HIS A 113 -2.66 16.02 1.85
CA HIS A 113 -3.67 15.40 1.02
C HIS A 113 -3.08 14.40 0.00
N GLN A 114 -2.13 13.57 0.45
CA GLN A 114 -1.48 12.61 -0.45
C GLN A 114 -2.53 11.61 -1.00
N PRO A 115 -2.41 11.23 -2.29
CA PRO A 115 -3.21 10.15 -2.84
C PRO A 115 -2.99 8.86 -2.06
N SER A 116 -4.08 8.11 -1.84
CA SER A 116 -4.05 6.79 -1.22
C SER A 116 -4.67 5.76 -2.16
N TYR A 117 -3.96 4.66 -2.37
CA TYR A 117 -4.38 3.58 -3.26
C TYR A 117 -4.78 2.35 -2.46
N ILE A 118 -5.94 1.80 -2.76
CA ILE A 118 -6.54 0.73 -1.97
C ILE A 118 -6.85 -0.42 -2.91
N ARG A 119 -6.15 -1.55 -2.74
CA ARG A 119 -6.49 -2.79 -3.46
C ARG A 119 -7.53 -3.56 -2.67
N LEU A 120 -8.71 -3.75 -3.27
CA LEU A 120 -9.79 -4.53 -2.70
C LEU A 120 -9.57 -6.03 -2.99
N ARG A 121 -10.22 -6.91 -2.22
CA ARG A 121 -10.14 -8.36 -2.44
C ARG A 121 -10.57 -8.78 -3.85
N THR A 122 -11.47 -8.02 -4.48
CA THR A 122 -11.92 -8.23 -5.86
C THR A 122 -10.83 -7.95 -6.91
N GLY A 123 -9.63 -7.52 -6.50
CA GLY A 123 -8.55 -7.11 -7.39
C GLY A 123 -8.70 -5.69 -7.93
N THR A 124 -9.81 -5.00 -7.61
CA THR A 124 -10.00 -3.60 -7.99
C THR A 124 -9.10 -2.70 -7.15
N VAL A 125 -8.39 -1.77 -7.79
CA VAL A 125 -7.64 -0.71 -7.11
C VAL A 125 -8.44 0.60 -7.17
N ILE A 126 -8.59 1.25 -6.02
CA ILE A 126 -9.21 2.56 -5.88
C ILE A 126 -8.14 3.57 -5.47
N ALA A 127 -7.95 4.61 -6.27
CA ALA A 127 -7.24 5.81 -5.85
C ALA A 127 -8.23 6.76 -5.18
N TYR A 128 -7.92 7.18 -3.96
CA TYR A 128 -8.67 8.16 -3.22
C TYR A 128 -7.79 9.39 -2.97
N GLU A 129 -8.29 10.55 -3.39
CA GLU A 129 -7.58 11.83 -3.34
C GLU A 129 -8.45 12.86 -2.65
N CYS A 130 -7.84 13.70 -1.82
CA CYS A 130 -8.46 14.88 -1.27
C CYS A 130 -7.73 16.13 -1.78
N ARG A 131 -8.43 17.25 -1.91
CA ARG A 131 -7.84 18.54 -2.28
C ARG A 131 -8.55 19.68 -1.57
N ASP A 132 -7.77 20.67 -1.14
CA ASP A 132 -8.30 21.93 -0.67
C ASP A 132 -9.01 22.67 -1.82
N THR A 133 -10.14 23.28 -1.48
CA THR A 133 -10.88 24.16 -2.39
C THR A 133 -10.72 25.62 -1.97
N LYS A 134 -10.97 26.54 -2.90
CA LYS A 134 -10.89 28.01 -2.69
C LYS A 134 -11.71 28.55 -1.50
N LYS A 135 -12.59 27.75 -0.89
CA LYS A 135 -13.42 28.11 0.28
C LYS A 135 -12.94 27.47 1.59
N GLY A 136 -11.69 26.98 1.66
CA GLY A 136 -11.17 26.29 2.85
C GLY A 136 -11.87 24.97 3.16
N LYS A 137 -12.56 24.38 2.17
CA LYS A 137 -13.22 23.07 2.30
C LYS A 137 -12.36 22.03 1.60
N VAL A 138 -12.18 20.87 2.22
CA VAL A 138 -11.55 19.71 1.59
C VAL A 138 -12.60 18.96 0.78
N LYS A 139 -12.32 18.69 -0.50
CA LYS A 139 -13.11 17.79 -1.35
C LYS A 139 -12.31 16.52 -1.58
N CYS A 140 -12.96 15.37 -1.42
CA CYS A 140 -12.35 14.08 -1.66
C CYS A 140 -13.13 13.27 -2.69
N ALA A 141 -12.44 12.51 -3.51
CA ALA A 141 -13.03 11.65 -4.52
C ALA A 141 -12.23 10.36 -4.69
N GLY A 142 -12.94 9.27 -4.94
CA GLY A 142 -12.38 7.98 -5.31
C GLY A 142 -12.57 7.70 -6.79
N ARG A 143 -11.57 7.08 -7.42
CA ARG A 143 -11.65 6.56 -8.79
C ARG A 143 -11.03 5.18 -8.88
N ARG A 144 -11.53 4.36 -9.79
CA ARG A 144 -10.87 3.10 -10.15
C ARG A 144 -9.60 3.39 -10.92
N VAL A 145 -8.54 2.66 -10.60
CA VAL A 145 -7.27 2.66 -11.33
C VAL A 145 -7.11 1.29 -11.96
N ARG A 146 -6.62 1.27 -13.19
CA ARG A 146 -6.30 0.05 -13.93
C ARG A 146 -4.79 -0.07 -14.06
#